data_AF-A0A1G2QZC0-F1
#
_entry.id   AF-A0A1G2QZC0-F1
#
_cell.length_a   1.000
_cell.length_b   1.000
_cell.length_c   1.000
_cell.angle_alpha   90.00
_cell.angle_beta   90.00
_cell.angle_gamma   90.00
#
_symmetry.space_group_name_H-M   'P 1'
#
loop_
_entity.id
_entity.type
_entity.pdbx_description
1 polymer ?
#
loop_
_entity_poly.entity_id
_entity_poly.type
_entity_poly.pdbx_seq_one_letter_code
_entity_poly.pdbx_strand_id
1 'polypeptide(L)' 'MAQICEKCGKGRNVAWRLVKLRGKYNPTVKRIQKPNLQWAKLASGERVKLCAKCKKALAKS' A
#
# COMPACT_ATOMS: atom_id res chain seq x y z
N MET A 1 13.34 8.34 -4.18
CA MET A 1 12.36 8.35 -3.07
C MET A 1 11.79 6.96 -2.87
N ALA A 2 11.89 6.39 -1.67
CA ALA A 2 11.31 5.08 -1.38
C ALA A 2 9.77 5.12 -1.55
N GLN A 3 9.17 4.13 -2.20
CA GLN A 3 7.70 4.01 -2.31
C GLN A 3 7.13 3.43 -1.00
N ILE A 4 7.30 4.18 0.08
CA ILE A 4 6.93 3.79 1.44
C ILE A 4 5.96 4.84 2.00
N CYS A 5 4.96 4.39 2.75
CA CYS A 5 4.10 5.29 3.51
C CYS A 5 4.85 5.81 4.73
N GLU A 6 5.03 7.12 4.84
CA GLU A 6 5.79 7.74 5.93
C GLU A 6 5.15 7.51 7.31
N LYS A 7 3.81 7.41 7.40
CA LYS A 7 3.11 7.15 8.68
C LYS A 7 3.12 5.70 9.18
N CYS A 8 3.14 4.70 8.29
CA CYS A 8 2.96 3.29 8.69
C CYS A 8 3.99 2.32 8.10
N GLY A 9 5.02 2.82 7.42
CA GLY A 9 6.09 2.00 6.87
C GLY A 9 5.69 1.06 5.73
N LYS A 10 4.42 1.09 5.26
CA LYS A 10 3.95 0.21 4.19
C LYS A 10 4.75 0.44 2.92
N GLY A 11 5.53 -0.56 2.54
CA GLY A 11 6.30 -0.62 1.30
C GLY A 11 5.69 -1.56 0.27
N ARG A 12 6.47 -1.86 -0.77
CA ARG A 12 6.12 -2.82 -1.80
C ARG A 12 6.21 -4.23 -1.23
N ASN A 13 5.24 -5.07 -1.55
CA ASN A 13 5.24 -6.48 -1.17
C ASN A 13 5.33 -7.38 -2.42
N VAL A 14 5.99 -8.53 -2.31
CA VAL A 14 6.02 -9.53 -3.38
C VAL A 14 5.02 -10.62 -3.00
N ALA A 15 4.01 -10.84 -3.84
CA ALA A 15 2.99 -11.84 -3.60
C ALA A 15 2.85 -12.77 -4.81
N TRP A 16 2.54 -14.04 -4.56
CA TRP A 16 2.17 -14.96 -5.64
C TRP A 16 0.76 -14.66 -6.15
N ARG A 17 0.58 -14.72 -7.46
CA ARG A 17 -0.76 -14.86 -8.05
C ARG A 17 -1.18 -16.32 -7.88
N LEU A 18 -2.26 -16.54 -7.15
CA LEU A 18 -2.85 -17.86 -6.95
C LEU A 18 -3.98 -18.09 -7.95
N VAL A 19 -4.03 -19.27 -8.56
CA VAL A 19 -5.13 -19.72 -9.42
C VAL A 19 -5.75 -20.96 -8.80
N LYS A 20 -7.08 -20.99 -8.70
CA LYS A 20 -7.80 -22.14 -8.14
C LYS A 20 -7.93 -23.22 -9.21
N LEU A 21 -7.27 -24.35 -9.02
CA LEU A 21 -7.35 -25.52 -9.89
C LEU A 21 -7.84 -26.71 -9.08
N ARG A 22 -8.96 -27.30 -9.50
CA ARG A 22 -9.52 -28.55 -8.93
C ARG A 22 -9.56 -28.56 -7.39
N GLY A 23 -9.97 -27.44 -6.79
CA GLY A 23 -10.14 -27.30 -5.34
C GLY A 23 -8.95 -26.71 -4.57
N LYS A 24 -7.76 -26.57 -5.17
CA LYS A 24 -6.56 -26.02 -4.51
C LYS A 24 -6.08 -24.72 -5.18
N TYR A 25 -5.51 -23.81 -4.39
CA TYR A 25 -4.91 -22.56 -4.90
C TYR A 25 -3.43 -22.79 -5.21
N ASN A 26 -3.07 -22.78 -6.49
CA ASN A 26 -1.70 -22.99 -6.94
C ASN A 26 -1.03 -21.65 -7.28
N PRO A 27 0.21 -21.40 -6.79
CA PRO A 27 0.98 -20.22 -7.17
C PRO A 27 1.43 -20.30 -8.63
N THR A 28 1.33 -19.17 -9.33
CA THR A 28 1.69 -19.06 -10.76
C THR A 28 2.87 -18.12 -10.95
N VAL A 29 2.64 -16.82 -10.95
CA VAL A 29 3.66 -15.77 -11.14
C VAL A 29 3.78 -14.92 -9.89
N LYS A 30 5.00 -14.48 -9.56
CA LYS A 30 5.22 -13.46 -8.53
C LYS A 30 4.81 -12.10 -9.09
N ARG A 31 4.06 -11.33 -8.31
CA ARG A 31 3.68 -9.94 -8.63
C ARG A 31 4.08 -9.01 -7.51
N ILE A 32 4.46 -7.79 -7.87
CA ILE A 32 4.74 -6.73 -6.90
C ILE A 32 3.43 -6.00 -6.60
N GLN A 33 3.04 -5.99 -5.32
CA GLN A 33 1.94 -5.19 -4.80
C GLN A 33 2.50 -3.87 -4.27
N LYS A 34 2.04 -2.76 -4.85
CA LYS A 34 2.43 -1.41 -4.42
C LYS A 34 1.39 -0.85 -3.44
N PRO A 35 1.81 -0.13 -2.37
CA PRO A 35 0.88 0.59 -1.53
C PRO A 35 0.23 1.73 -2.33
N ASN A 36 -1.07 1.99 -2.09
CA ASN A 36 -1.77 3.12 -2.69
C ASN A 36 -1.34 4.42 -1.98
N LEU A 37 -0.19 4.96 -2.37
CA LEU A 37 0.38 6.19 -1.84
C LEU A 37 -0.24 7.41 -2.50
N GLN A 38 -0.61 8.38 -1.68
CA GLN A 38 -1.26 9.61 -2.06
C GLN A 38 -0.62 10.77 -1.30
N TRP A 39 -0.55 11.94 -1.92
CA TRP A 39 -0.12 13.14 -1.22
C TRP A 39 -1.19 13.57 -0.20
N ALA A 40 -0.73 13.85 1.01
CA ALA A 40 -1.52 14.44 2.09
C ALA A 40 -0.81 15.70 2.60
N LYS A 41 -1.60 16.72 2.95
CA LYS A 41 -1.10 17.91 3.64
C LYS A 41 -1.24 17.65 5.15
N LEU A 42 -0.18 17.86 5.90
CA LEU A 42 -0.22 17.84 7.37
C LEU A 42 -0.73 19.21 7.88
N ALA A 43 -1.19 19.23 9.13
CA ALA A 43 -1.57 20.48 9.80
C ALA A 43 -0.40 21.48 9.92
N SER A 44 0.85 20.97 9.91
CA SER A 44 2.08 21.77 9.85
C SER A 44 2.33 22.44 8.49
N GLY A 45 1.50 22.18 7.46
CA GLY A 45 1.66 22.73 6.11
C GLY A 45 2.51 21.87 5.17
N GLU A 46 3.22 20.87 5.69
CA GLU A 46 4.06 19.97 4.89
C GLU A 46 3.26 18.97 4.06
N ARG A 47 3.84 18.52 2.95
CA ARG A 47 3.27 17.50 2.08
C ARG A 47 4.03 16.19 2.22
N VAL A 48 3.32 15.15 2.64
CA VAL A 48 3.87 13.80 2.88
C VAL A 48 3.17 12.76 2.02
N LYS A 49 3.89 11.69 1.65
CA LYS A 49 3.27 10.55 0.94
C LYS A 49 2.72 9.55 1.94
N LEU A 50 1.40 9.43 1.97
CA LEU A 50 0.69 8.51 2.86
C LEU A 50 -0.14 7.51 2.09
N CYS A 51 -0.28 6.30 2.63
CA CYS A 51 -1.22 5.35 2.07
C CYS A 51 -2.66 5.87 2.23
N ALA A 52 -3.56 5.49 1.31
CA ALA A 52 -4.95 5.93 1.33
C ALA A 52 -5.67 5.70 2.67
N LYS A 53 -5.35 4.60 3.38
CA LYS A 53 -5.89 4.33 4.74
C LYS A 53 -5.44 5.39 5.76
N CYS A 54 -4.15 5.72 5.76
CA CYS A 54 -3.58 6.74 6.66
C CYS A 54 -4.09 8.15 6.31
N LYS A 55 -4.22 8.48 5.03
CA LYS A 55 -4.80 9.75 4.58
C LYS A 55 -6.26 9.90 5.04
N LYS A 56 -7.07 8.85 4.90
CA LYS A 56 -8.45 8.84 5.41
C LYS A 56 -8.52 8.99 6.93
N ALA A 57 -7.61 8.37 7.66
CA ALA A 57 -7.55 8.51 9.13
C ALA A 57 -7.25 9.95 9.56
N LEU A 58 -6.40 10.68 8.82
CA LEU A 58 -6.13 12.10 9.07
C LEU A 58 -7.33 13.02 8.77
N ALA A 59 -8.23 12.62 7.87
CA ALA A 59 -9.39 13.43 7.51
C ALA A 59 -10.60 13.24 8.43
N LYS A 60 -10.56 12.24 9.32
CA LYS A 60 -11.64 11.92 10.27
C LYS A 60 -11.41 12.48 11.67
N SER A 61 -10.20 12.95 11.95
CA SER A 61 -9.80 13.56 13.23
C SER A 61 -10.16 15.03 13.27
#